data_AF-S4PKW5-F1
#
_entry.id   AF-S4PKW5-F1
#
_cell.length_a   1.000
_cell.length_b   1.000
_cell.length_c   1.000
_cell.angle_alpha   90.00
_cell.angle_beta   90.00
_cell.angle_gamma   90.00
#
_symmetry.space_group_name_H-M   'P 1'
#
loop_
_entity.id
_entity.type
_entity.pdbx_description
1 polymer ?
#
loop_
_entity_poly.entity_id
_entity_poly.type
_entity_poly.pdbx_seq_one_letter_code
_entity_poly.pdbx_strand_id
1 'polypeptide(L)' 'LVGGTRFKKYMKINRKDRFWFVRLSPNHKILHYGECDEKSTPSLEELGTKLAVSDIKCVVVGKECPHMKDLKGK' A
#
# COMPACT_ATOMS: atom_id res chain seq x y z
N LEU A 1 6.62 0.17 11.50
CA LEU A 1 6.01 -0.58 10.38
C LEU A 1 5.13 -1.75 10.83
N VAL A 2 5.47 -2.45 11.91
CA VAL A 2 4.63 -3.54 12.45
C VAL A 2 3.24 -3.05 12.90
N GLY A 3 3.09 -1.79 13.33
CA GLY A 3 1.78 -1.20 13.61
C GLY A 3 0.86 -1.08 12.38
N GLY A 4 1.44 -1.03 11.18
CA GLY A 4 0.71 -0.84 9.91
C GLY A 4 0.41 0.62 9.59
N THR A 5 0.03 0.89 8.35
CA THR A 5 -0.33 2.23 7.86
C THR A 5 -1.36 2.10 6.74
N ARG A 6 -2.27 3.07 6.69
CA ARG A 6 -3.35 3.11 5.73
C ARG A 6 -3.07 4.19 4.69
N PHE A 7 -3.31 3.86 3.42
CA PHE A 7 -3.02 4.67 2.26
C PHE A 7 -4.30 4.84 1.44
N LYS A 8 -4.60 6.06 1.01
CA LYS A 8 -5.69 6.31 0.09
C LYS A 8 -5.25 5.90 -1.32
N LYS A 9 -6.06 5.08 -2.00
CA LYS A 9 -5.77 4.63 -3.36
C LYS A 9 -5.95 5.79 -4.34
N TYR A 10 -4.92 6.07 -5.13
CA TYR A 10 -5.02 7.07 -6.20
C TYR A 10 -5.90 6.50 -7.32
N MET A 11 -7.09 7.10 -7.53
CA MET A 11 -8.02 6.72 -8.58
C MET A 11 -8.25 7.91 -9.51
N LYS A 12 -8.14 7.70 -10.84
CA LYS A 12 -8.38 8.76 -11.85
C LYS A 12 -9.86 9.18 -11.94
N ILE A 13 -10.79 8.44 -11.32
CA ILE A 13 -12.24 8.68 -11.38
C ILE A 13 -12.80 8.74 -9.96
N ASN A 14 -13.67 9.72 -9.71
CA ASN A 14 -14.31 10.06 -8.44
C ASN A 14 -15.31 9.00 -7.93
N ARG A 15 -14.91 7.73 -7.89
CA ARG A 15 -15.69 6.63 -7.32
C ARG A 15 -15.09 6.25 -5.96
N LYS A 16 -15.90 6.47 -4.91
CA LYS A 16 -15.82 5.97 -3.52
C LYS A 16 -14.41 5.75 -2.97
N ASP A 17 -14.00 6.53 -1.98
CA ASP A 17 -12.71 6.39 -1.28
C ASP A 17 -12.38 4.94 -0.98
N ARG A 18 -11.33 4.43 -1.62
CA ARG A 18 -10.76 3.10 -1.36
C ARG A 18 -9.44 3.27 -0.66
N PHE A 19 -9.26 2.52 0.43
CA PHE A 19 -8.02 2.52 1.18
C PHE A 19 -7.29 1.19 0.99
N TRP A 20 -5.97 1.27 1.05
CA TRP A 20 -5.08 0.15 1.23
C TRP A 20 -4.50 0.20 2.62
N PHE A 21 -4.34 -0.96 3.25
CA PHE A 21 -3.60 -1.07 4.49
C PHE A 21 -2.35 -1.90 4.23
N VAL A 22 -1.21 -1.45 4.75
CA VAL A 22 0.07 -2.13 4.64
C VAL A 22 0.64 -2.31 6.03
N ARG A 23 1.07 -3.52 6.37
CA ARG A 23 1.67 -3.85 7.66
C ARG A 23 2.85 -4.79 7.48
N LEU A 24 3.91 -4.56 8.24
CA LEU A 24 5.04 -5.46 8.28
C LEU A 24 4.79 -6.59 9.28
N SER A 25 5.12 -7.82 8.91
CA SER A 25 5.07 -8.97 9.82
C SER A 25 5.98 -8.74 11.04
N PRO A 26 5.66 -9.30 12.22
CA PRO A 26 6.46 -9.12 13.43
C PRO A 26 7.92 -9.61 13.29
N ASN A 27 8.16 -10.56 12.38
CA ASN A 27 9.49 -11.07 12.05
C ASN A 27 10.27 -10.19 11.04
N HIS A 28 9.68 -9.08 10.57
CA HIS A 28 10.28 -8.12 9.62
C HIS A 28 10.61 -8.69 8.24
N LYS A 29 10.05 -9.85 7.87
CA LYS A 29 10.36 -10.52 6.59
C LYS A 29 9.33 -10.28 5.49
N ILE A 30 8.08 -9.99 5.85
CA ILE A 30 6.96 -9.94 4.89
C ILE A 30 6.16 -8.66 5.10
N LEU A 31 5.96 -7.87 4.05
CA LEU A 31 4.96 -6.83 3.98
C LEU A 31 3.62 -7.45 3.55
N HIS A 32 2.64 -7.33 4.43
CA HIS A 32 1.25 -7.71 4.17
C HIS A 32 0.48 -6.47 3.71
N TYR A 33 -0.31 -6.60 2.65
CA TYR A 33 -1.15 -5.50 2.17
C TYR A 33 -2.47 -5.99 1.56
N GLY A 34 -3.45 -5.08 1.51
CA GLY A 34 -4.80 -5.37 1.03
C GLY A 34 -5.71 -4.15 1.06
N GLU A 35 -6.91 -4.30 0.48
CA GLU A 35 -7.97 -3.29 0.55
C GLU A 35 -8.57 -3.21 1.96
N CYS A 36 -8.98 -2.02 2.39
CA CYS A 36 -9.58 -1.79 3.69
C CYS A 36 -10.51 -0.57 3.67
N ASP A 37 -11.37 -0.47 4.67
CA ASP A 37 -12.24 0.69 4.92
C ASP A 37 -11.53 1.80 5.69
N GLU A 38 -12.10 3.01 5.64
CA GLU A 38 -11.56 4.23 6.27
C GLU A 38 -11.40 4.13 7.79
N LYS A 39 -12.13 3.23 8.47
CA LYS A 39 -12.11 3.09 9.92
C LYS A 39 -11.54 1.76 10.42
N SER A 40 -11.26 0.83 9.51
CA SER A 40 -10.81 -0.51 9.87
C SER A 40 -9.28 -0.63 9.91
N THR A 41 -8.78 -1.41 10.87
CA THR A 41 -7.37 -1.82 10.95
C THR A 41 -7.32 -3.34 10.78
N PRO A 42 -7.08 -3.83 9.56
CA PRO A 42 -7.17 -5.25 9.25
C PRO A 42 -6.00 -6.01 9.89
N SER A 43 -6.26 -7.24 10.27
CA SER A 43 -5.27 -8.19 10.77
C SER A 43 -4.35 -8.67 9.65
N LEU A 44 -3.24 -9.35 10.02
CA LEU A 44 -2.30 -9.91 9.03
C LEU A 44 -2.95 -11.00 8.15
N GLU A 45 -3.96 -11.68 8.68
CA GLU A 45 -4.68 -12.77 8.00
C GLU A 45 -5.66 -12.22 6.96
N GLU A 46 -6.29 -11.08 7.23
CA GLU A 46 -7.17 -10.37 6.29
C GLU A 46 -6.39 -9.72 5.12
N LEU A 47 -5.13 -9.34 5.37
CA LEU A 47 -4.22 -8.82 4.35
C LEU A 47 -3.62 -9.99 3.54
N GLY A 48 -4.41 -10.51 2.60
CA GLY A 48 -4.09 -11.70 1.82
C GLY A 48 -2.87 -11.56 0.90
N THR A 49 -2.42 -10.34 0.57
CA THR A 49 -1.28 -10.15 -0.33
C THR A 49 0.02 -9.96 0.45
N LYS A 50 1.07 -10.67 0.01
CA LYS A 50 2.37 -10.75 0.70
C LYS A 50 3.50 -10.36 -0.25
N LEU A 51 4.40 -9.53 0.23
CA LEU A 51 5.65 -9.16 -0.44
C LEU A 51 6.82 -9.42 0.50
N ALA A 52 7.78 -10.26 0.11
CA ALA A 52 8.97 -10.47 0.92
C ALA A 52 9.84 -9.20 0.89
N VAL A 53 10.32 -8.79 2.06
CA VAL A 53 11.20 -7.63 2.19
C VAL A 53 12.51 -7.84 1.41
N SER A 54 12.99 -9.09 1.35
CA SER A 54 14.18 -9.46 0.57
C SER A 54 14.02 -9.27 -0.94
N ASP A 55 12.79 -9.23 -1.46
CA ASP A 55 12.53 -9.04 -2.90
C ASP A 55 12.50 -7.55 -3.29
N ILE A 56 12.52 -6.63 -2.32
CA ILE A 56 12.47 -5.19 -2.56
C ILE A 56 13.83 -4.71 -3.04
N LYS A 57 13.90 -4.34 -4.33
CA LYS A 57 15.15 -3.87 -4.95
C LYS A 57 15.44 -2.39 -4.67
N CYS A 58 14.42 -1.54 -4.66
CA CYS A 58 14.58 -0.13 -4.34
C CYS A 58 13.23 0.49 -3.92
N VAL A 59 13.29 1.67 -3.30
CA VAL A 59 12.13 2.52 -3.01
C VAL A 59 12.33 3.83 -3.74
N VAL A 60 11.36 4.21 -4.56
CA VAL A 60 11.35 5.49 -5.30
C VAL A 60 10.31 6.43 -4.70
N VAL A 61 10.56 7.74 -4.77
CA VAL A 61 9.69 8.78 -4.21
C VAL A 61 9.50 9.93 -5.20
N GLY A 62 8.46 10.73 -4.97
CA GLY A 62 8.18 11.94 -5.76
C GLY A 62 7.99 11.65 -7.25
N LYS A 63 8.72 12.36 -8.11
CA LYS A 63 8.61 12.27 -9.58
C LYS A 63 9.10 10.94 -10.17
N GLU A 64 9.88 10.17 -9.42
CA GLU A 64 10.39 8.87 -9.86
C GLU A 64 9.34 7.76 -9.69
N CYS A 65 8.27 8.01 -8.94
CA CYS A 65 7.15 7.09 -8.79
C CYS A 65 6.45 6.85 -10.14
N PRO A 66 6.27 5.58 -10.58
CA PRO A 66 5.65 5.28 -11.87
C PRO A 66 4.23 5.84 -11.98
N HIS A 67 3.45 5.81 -10.89
CA HIS A 67 2.09 6.34 -10.85
C HIS A 67 2.02 7.88 -10.99
N MET A 68 3.12 8.59 -10.76
CA MET A 68 3.20 10.05 -10.91
C MET A 68 3.51 10.49 -12.35
N LYS A 69 4.05 9.60 -13.18
CA LYS A 69 4.39 9.92 -14.59
C LYS A 69 3.13 10.18 -15.44
N ASP A 70 2.05 9.48 -15.13
CA ASP A 70 0.75 9.58 -15.79
C ASP A 70 -0.07 10.84 -15.45
N LEU A 71 0.32 11.58 -14.42
CA LEU A 71 -0.42 12.77 -13.95
C LEU A 71 -0.03 14.05 -14.70
N LYS A 72 1.01 14.02 -15.54
CA LYS A 72 1.49 15.19 -16.31
C LYS A 72 0.80 15.40 -17.67
N GLY A 73 -0.19 14.59 -18.02
CA GLY A 73 -0.80 14.56 -19.36
C GLY A 73 -2.28 14.96 -19.44
N LYS A 74 -2.79 15.81 -18.54
CA LYS A 74 -4.10 16.44 -18.66
C LYS A 74 -4.07 17.87 -18.13
#